data_AF-A0A6L6E9Z0-F1
#
_entry.id   AF-A0A6L6E9Z0-F1
#
_cell.length_a   1.000
_cell.length_b   1.000
_cell.length_c   1.000
_cell.angle_alpha   90.00
_cell.angle_beta   90.00
_cell.angle_gamma   90.00
#
_symmetry.space_group_name_H-M   'P 1'
#
loop_
_entity.id
_entity.type
_entity.pdbx_description
1 polymer ?
#
loop_
_entity_poly.entity_id
_entity_poly.type
_entity_poly.pdbx_seq_one_letter_code
_entity_poly.pdbx_strand_id
1 'polypeptide(L)'
;DLLWMLNGVVYVVLLFTTGQWVRIVPTSWDVIPNAASAALQYLTFTWPVENPWVAYNSLQTLSYFGVVFALAPLAILTGVRLSSAWPLDAPRLNRVLPEKPIRRLHNIVLFAFMAFIVVHVSLVLFTGAVLNLNVMFAARNDLSFVGTIIFITALAVLTGVWFALTDSAQKRLARLAGEVN
;
A
#
# COMPACT_ATOMS: atom_id res chain seq x y z
N ASP A 1 3.47 0.42 13.70
CA ASP A 1 3.27 1.77 13.11
C ASP A 1 4.54 2.49 12.70
N LEU A 2 5.58 2.57 13.55
CA LEU A 2 6.79 3.35 13.24
C LEU A 2 7.48 2.95 11.92
N LEU A 3 7.73 1.65 11.69
CA LEU A 3 8.35 1.18 10.44
C LEU A 3 7.52 1.52 9.20
N TRP A 4 6.20 1.43 9.31
CA TRP A 4 5.28 1.77 8.22
C TRP A 4 5.28 3.27 7.93
N MET A 5 5.25 4.11 8.98
CA MET A 5 5.41 5.56 8.85
C MET A 5 6.74 5.94 8.21
N LEU A 6 7.85 5.36 8.66
CA LEU A 6 9.18 5.62 8.13
C LEU A 6 9.24 5.24 6.64
N ASN A 7 8.74 4.06 6.28
CA ASN A 7 8.64 3.64 4.89
C ASN A 7 7.78 4.61 4.05
N GLY A 8 6.67 5.09 4.61
CA GLY A 8 5.83 6.11 3.98
C GLY A 8 6.57 7.43 3.73
N VAL A 9 7.38 7.90 4.69
CA VAL A 9 8.21 9.11 4.53
C VAL A 9 9.23 8.90 3.41
N VAL A 10 9.95 7.77 3.41
CA VAL A 10 10.91 7.44 2.35
C VAL A 10 10.22 7.41 0.99
N TYR A 11 9.06 6.75 0.90
CA TYR A 11 8.25 6.68 -0.32
C TYR A 11 7.87 8.07 -0.83
N VAL A 12 7.34 8.95 0.03
CA VAL A 12 6.95 10.32 -0.34
C VAL A 12 8.15 11.13 -0.83
N VAL A 13 9.29 11.04 -0.13
CA VAL A 13 10.53 11.72 -0.55
C VAL A 13 10.95 11.25 -1.94
N LEU A 14 10.99 9.94 -2.17
CA LEU A 14 11.34 9.38 -3.48
C LEU A 14 10.34 9.80 -4.57
N LEU A 15 9.04 9.78 -4.27
CA LEU A 15 7.98 10.13 -5.19
C LEU A 15 8.11 11.57 -5.72
N PHE A 16 8.43 12.51 -4.84
CA PHE A 16 8.62 13.91 -5.22
C PHE A 16 9.98 14.17 -5.86
N THR A 17 11.07 13.58 -5.33
CA THR A 17 12.42 13.80 -5.86
C THR A 17 12.64 13.18 -7.24
N THR A 18 11.95 12.09 -7.57
CA THR A 18 12.03 11.44 -8.89
C THR A 18 11.02 11.99 -9.90
N GLY A 19 10.13 12.90 -9.49
CA GLY A 19 9.05 13.43 -10.35
C GLY A 19 7.94 12.44 -10.67
N GLN A 20 7.96 11.23 -10.10
CA GLN A 20 6.97 10.19 -10.37
C GLN A 20 5.55 10.55 -9.89
N TRP A 21 5.42 11.52 -8.99
CA TRP A 21 4.12 12.05 -8.54
C TRP A 21 3.23 12.53 -9.70
N VAL A 22 3.81 13.02 -10.80
CA VAL A 22 3.07 13.52 -11.97
C VAL A 22 2.25 12.42 -12.65
N ARG A 23 2.63 11.14 -12.49
CA ARG A 23 1.90 10.00 -13.07
C ARG A 23 0.62 9.67 -12.33
N ILE A 24 0.47 10.13 -11.08
CA ILE A 24 -0.65 9.77 -10.20
C ILE A 24 -1.51 10.97 -9.81
N VAL A 25 -1.13 12.19 -10.18
CA VAL A 25 -1.95 13.39 -9.95
C VAL A 25 -2.80 13.67 -11.19
N PRO A 26 -4.14 13.71 -11.08
CA PRO A 26 -4.99 14.06 -12.20
C PRO A 26 -4.71 15.47 -12.71
N THR A 27 -4.54 15.62 -14.01
CA THR A 27 -4.27 16.92 -14.67
C THR A 27 -5.46 17.48 -15.43
N SER A 28 -6.50 16.68 -15.66
CA SER A 28 -7.75 17.12 -16.30
C SER A 28 -8.99 16.54 -15.61
N TRP A 29 -10.13 17.18 -15.83
CA TRP A 29 -11.42 16.72 -15.31
C TRP A 29 -11.97 15.49 -16.03
N ASP A 30 -11.44 15.16 -17.20
CA ASP A 30 -11.83 13.96 -17.97
C ASP A 30 -11.48 12.66 -17.22
N VAL A 31 -10.62 12.74 -16.20
CA VAL A 31 -10.28 11.62 -15.34
C VAL A 31 -11.53 10.97 -14.72
N ILE A 32 -12.56 11.74 -14.38
CA ILE A 32 -13.77 11.23 -13.73
C ILE A 32 -14.61 10.38 -14.68
N PRO A 33 -15.09 10.88 -15.84
CA PRO A 33 -15.86 10.06 -16.77
C PRO A 33 -15.05 8.87 -17.31
N ASN A 34 -13.74 9.05 -17.54
CA ASN A 34 -12.88 7.97 -18.00
C ASN A 34 -12.69 6.88 -16.92
N ALA A 35 -12.59 7.26 -15.65
CA ALA A 35 -12.53 6.30 -14.55
C ALA A 35 -13.82 5.51 -14.40
N ALA A 36 -14.98 6.15 -14.58
CA ALA A 36 -16.27 5.46 -14.58
C ALA A 36 -16.36 4.44 -15.74
N SER A 37 -15.92 4.81 -16.94
CA SER A 37 -15.84 3.89 -18.07
C SER A 37 -14.90 2.71 -17.79
N ALA A 38 -13.71 2.96 -17.26
CA ALA A 38 -12.77 1.90 -16.89
C ALA A 38 -13.33 0.98 -15.79
N ALA A 39 -14.03 1.54 -14.79
CA ALA A 39 -14.68 0.76 -13.75
C ALA A 39 -15.76 -0.17 -14.31
N LEU A 40 -16.60 0.32 -15.23
CA LEU A 40 -17.58 -0.52 -15.92
C LEU A 40 -16.91 -1.65 -16.70
N GLN A 41 -15.85 -1.33 -17.44
CA GLN A 41 -15.05 -2.30 -18.20
C GLN A 41 -14.48 -3.41 -17.31
N TYR A 42 -13.93 -3.06 -16.14
CA TYR A 42 -13.46 -4.04 -15.16
C TYR A 42 -14.60 -4.89 -14.59
N LEU A 43 -15.76 -4.29 -14.28
CA LEU A 43 -16.92 -4.99 -13.75
C LEU A 43 -17.54 -5.97 -14.78
N THR A 44 -17.44 -5.67 -16.06
CA THR A 44 -17.90 -6.54 -17.16
C THR A 44 -16.85 -7.54 -17.63
N PHE A 45 -15.69 -7.62 -16.97
CA PHE A 45 -14.54 -8.44 -17.37
C PHE A 45 -14.03 -8.15 -18.79
N THR A 46 -14.33 -6.97 -19.32
CA THR A 46 -13.81 -6.47 -20.60
C THR A 46 -12.65 -5.54 -20.29
N TRP A 47 -11.46 -6.11 -20.13
CA TRP A 47 -10.30 -5.38 -19.64
C TRP A 47 -9.95 -4.18 -20.54
N PRO A 48 -9.78 -2.97 -19.97
CA PRO A 48 -9.29 -1.83 -20.74
C PRO A 48 -7.89 -2.12 -21.28
N VAL A 49 -7.54 -1.54 -22.42
CA VAL A 49 -6.15 -1.60 -22.92
C VAL A 49 -5.29 -0.78 -21.97
N GLU A 50 -4.38 -1.45 -21.27
CA GLU A 50 -3.49 -0.84 -20.29
C GLU A 50 -2.04 -0.91 -20.75
N ASN A 51 -1.27 0.14 -20.50
CA ASN A 51 0.18 0.11 -20.65
C ASN A 51 0.83 0.76 -19.42
N PRO A 52 1.06 -0.02 -18.34
CA PRO A 52 1.61 0.49 -17.08
C PRO A 52 2.99 1.14 -17.21
N TRP A 53 3.75 0.78 -18.25
CA TRP A 53 5.03 1.39 -18.56
C TRP A 53 4.89 2.85 -18.99
N VAL A 54 3.86 3.15 -19.77
CA VAL A 54 3.60 4.49 -20.30
C VAL A 54 2.76 5.29 -19.31
N ALA A 55 1.52 4.88 -19.07
CA ALA A 55 0.58 5.63 -18.25
C ALA A 55 -0.43 4.71 -17.56
N TYR A 56 -0.91 5.16 -16.41
CA TYR A 56 -2.05 4.54 -15.74
C TYR A 56 -3.35 4.99 -16.39
N ASN A 57 -4.36 4.12 -16.39
CA ASN A 57 -5.70 4.56 -16.75
C ASN A 57 -6.27 5.51 -15.67
N SER A 58 -7.38 6.17 -15.98
CA SER A 58 -7.97 7.16 -15.06
C SER A 58 -8.45 6.57 -13.72
N LEU A 59 -8.97 5.34 -13.70
CA LEU A 59 -9.40 4.67 -12.47
C LEU A 59 -8.20 4.34 -11.57
N GLN A 60 -7.12 3.82 -12.15
CA GLN A 60 -5.87 3.58 -11.45
C GLN A 60 -5.26 4.88 -10.93
N THR A 61 -5.22 5.93 -11.74
CA THR A 61 -4.72 7.25 -11.35
C THR A 61 -5.48 7.80 -10.15
N LEU A 62 -6.82 7.80 -10.17
CA LEU A 62 -7.64 8.24 -9.03
C LEU A 62 -7.44 7.36 -7.80
N SER A 63 -7.30 6.05 -8.00
CA SER A 63 -7.06 5.11 -6.90
C SER A 63 -5.72 5.38 -6.22
N TYR A 64 -4.63 5.52 -7.00
CA TYR A 64 -3.31 5.84 -6.47
C TYR A 64 -3.26 7.22 -5.83
N PHE A 65 -3.90 8.23 -6.45
CA PHE A 65 -4.04 9.55 -5.86
C PHE A 65 -4.72 9.48 -4.49
N GLY A 66 -5.87 8.81 -4.40
CA GLY A 66 -6.62 8.68 -3.15
C GLY A 66 -5.86 7.90 -2.08
N VAL A 67 -5.18 6.81 -2.46
CA VAL A 67 -4.40 6.01 -1.53
C VAL A 67 -3.20 6.79 -0.98
N VAL A 68 -2.43 7.43 -1.86
CA VAL A 68 -1.17 8.11 -1.50
C VAL A 68 -1.43 9.44 -0.81
N PHE A 69 -2.37 10.25 -1.30
CA PHE A 69 -2.57 11.62 -0.81
C PHE A 69 -3.76 11.79 0.15
N ALA A 70 -4.62 10.79 0.31
CA ALA A 70 -5.71 10.84 1.29
C ALA A 70 -5.61 9.73 2.34
N LEU A 71 -5.70 8.46 1.94
CA LEU A 71 -5.77 7.35 2.90
C LEU A 71 -4.49 7.21 3.73
N ALA A 72 -3.31 7.28 3.12
CA ALA A 72 -2.05 7.15 3.84
C ALA A 72 -1.84 8.29 4.86
N PRO A 73 -2.00 9.58 4.51
CA PRO A 73 -1.95 10.67 5.48
C PRO A 73 -2.98 10.53 6.60
N LEU A 74 -4.22 10.13 6.28
CA LEU A 74 -5.24 9.88 7.30
C LEU A 74 -4.84 8.74 8.25
N ALA A 75 -4.28 7.65 7.74
CA ALA A 75 -3.77 6.55 8.56
C ALA A 75 -2.63 6.99 9.48
N ILE A 76 -1.69 7.81 8.99
CA ILE A 76 -0.60 8.37 9.80
C ILE A 76 -1.17 9.26 10.92
N LEU A 77 -2.03 10.23 10.59
CA LEU A 77 -2.58 11.17 11.56
C LEU A 77 -3.39 10.47 12.65
N THR A 78 -4.27 9.55 12.24
CA THR A 78 -5.09 8.78 13.18
C THR A 78 -4.27 7.77 13.97
N GLY A 79 -3.23 7.17 13.37
CA GLY A 79 -2.31 6.26 14.05
C GLY A 79 -1.47 6.96 15.11
N VAL A 80 -0.90 8.13 14.81
CA VAL A 80 -0.17 8.96 15.79
C VAL A 80 -1.05 9.29 16.98
N ARG A 81 -2.31 9.66 16.75
CA ARG A 81 -3.28 9.94 17.82
C ARG A 81 -3.59 8.74 18.71
N LEU A 82 -3.58 7.53 18.17
CA LEU A 82 -3.85 6.29 18.90
C LEU A 82 -2.59 5.65 19.47
N SER A 83 -1.41 6.14 19.10
CA SER A 83 -0.12 5.62 19.54
C SER A 83 0.17 5.96 21.02
N SER A 84 1.07 5.19 21.63
CA SER A 84 1.58 5.46 22.97
C SER A 84 2.41 6.75 23.09
N ALA A 85 2.81 7.35 21.96
CA ALA A 85 3.56 8.60 21.92
C ALA A 85 2.66 9.84 22.07
N TRP A 86 1.33 9.67 22.06
CA TRP A 86 0.40 10.79 22.17
C TRP A 86 0.35 11.35 23.60
N PRO A 87 0.47 12.68 23.82
CA PRO A 87 0.48 13.26 25.16
C PRO A 87 -0.89 13.11 25.83
N LEU A 88 -0.91 12.37 26.95
CA LEU A 88 -2.12 12.19 27.76
C LEU A 88 -2.42 13.45 28.59
N ASP A 89 -1.39 14.17 29.00
CA ASP A 89 -1.48 15.38 29.84
C ASP A 89 -1.79 16.67 29.06
N ALA A 90 -2.44 16.54 27.90
CA ALA A 90 -2.83 17.66 27.04
C ALA A 90 -4.37 17.79 26.91
N PRO A 91 -5.08 18.28 27.95
CA PRO A 91 -6.54 18.24 28.00
C PRO A 91 -7.23 19.04 26.88
N ARG A 92 -6.66 20.16 26.43
CA ARG A 92 -7.19 20.92 25.28
C ARG A 92 -7.11 20.12 23.98
N LEU A 93 -5.98 19.47 23.74
CA LEU A 93 -5.72 18.68 22.53
C LEU A 93 -6.61 17.42 22.50
N ASN A 94 -6.74 16.73 23.64
CA ASN A 94 -7.57 15.53 23.78
C ASN A 94 -9.07 15.81 23.67
N ARG A 95 -9.51 17.05 23.96
CA ARG A 95 -10.89 17.50 23.74
C ARG A 95 -11.20 17.78 22.27
N VAL A 96 -10.25 18.34 21.52
CA VAL A 96 -10.41 18.64 20.08
C VAL A 96 -10.31 17.36 19.23
N LEU A 97 -9.42 16.44 19.61
CA LEU A 97 -9.23 15.15 18.95
C LEU A 97 -9.65 14.00 19.90
N PRO A 98 -10.96 13.79 20.08
CA PRO A 98 -11.46 12.72 20.92
C PRO A 98 -11.11 11.36 20.32
N GLU A 99 -10.72 10.43 21.19
CA GLU A 99 -10.18 9.12 20.77
C GLU A 99 -11.21 8.26 20.03
N LYS A 100 -12.45 8.21 20.52
CA LYS A 100 -13.51 7.34 19.97
C LYS A 100 -13.78 7.57 18.46
N PRO A 101 -14.03 8.80 17.98
CA PRO A 101 -14.21 9.02 16.54
C PRO A 101 -12.92 8.83 15.74
N ILE A 102 -11.75 9.16 16.30
CA ILE A 102 -10.46 8.92 15.62
C ILE A 102 -10.21 7.43 15.41
N ARG A 103 -10.48 6.60 16.42
CA ARG A 103 -10.42 5.14 16.34
C ARG A 103 -11.37 4.60 15.28
N ARG A 104 -12.61 5.11 15.24
CA ARG A 104 -13.57 4.73 14.20
C ARG A 104 -13.05 5.09 12.80
N LEU A 105 -12.52 6.28 12.62
CA LEU A 105 -11.94 6.73 11.36
C LEU A 105 -10.73 5.87 10.95
N HIS A 106 -9.82 5.59 11.89
CA HIS A 106 -8.66 4.71 11.67
C HIS A 106 -9.09 3.33 11.17
N ASN A 107 -10.11 2.74 11.81
CA ASN A 107 -10.65 1.45 11.40
C ASN A 107 -11.29 1.51 9.99
N ILE A 108 -12.00 2.58 9.64
CA ILE A 108 -12.56 2.77 8.29
C ILE A 108 -11.43 2.84 7.25
N VAL A 109 -10.37 3.61 7.54
CA VAL A 109 -9.20 3.71 6.67
C VAL A 109 -8.51 2.36 6.49
N LEU A 110 -8.39 1.56 7.56
CA LEU A 110 -7.85 0.19 7.50
C LEU A 110 -8.67 -0.69 6.55
N PHE A 111 -10.01 -0.67 6.66
CA PHE A 111 -10.86 -1.45 5.76
C PHE A 111 -10.78 -0.96 4.32
N ALA A 112 -10.65 0.35 4.08
CA ALA A 112 -10.45 0.91 2.75
C ALA A 112 -9.12 0.43 2.14
N PHE A 113 -8.02 0.41 2.91
CA PHE A 113 -6.75 -0.17 2.47
C PHE A 113 -6.87 -1.65 2.12
N MET A 114 -7.57 -2.42 2.95
CA MET A 114 -7.77 -3.85 2.70
C MET A 114 -8.55 -4.10 1.41
N ALA A 115 -9.65 -3.36 1.19
CA ALA A 115 -10.41 -3.42 -0.05
C ALA A 115 -9.55 -3.03 -1.27
N PHE A 116 -8.77 -1.94 -1.14
CA PHE A 116 -7.84 -1.53 -2.19
C PHE A 116 -6.83 -2.63 -2.53
N ILE A 117 -6.19 -3.24 -1.53
CA ILE A 117 -5.19 -4.31 -1.74
C ILE A 117 -5.82 -5.48 -2.48
N VAL A 118 -7.00 -5.95 -2.04
CA VAL A 118 -7.68 -7.08 -2.68
C VAL A 118 -7.99 -6.78 -4.15
N VAL A 119 -8.59 -5.62 -4.44
CA VAL A 119 -8.93 -5.22 -5.81
C VAL A 119 -7.67 -5.02 -6.65
N HIS A 120 -6.69 -4.29 -6.13
CA HIS A 120 -5.44 -3.98 -6.82
C HIS A 120 -4.67 -5.24 -7.20
N VAL A 121 -4.45 -6.15 -6.23
CA VAL A 121 -3.73 -7.41 -6.49
C VAL A 121 -4.51 -8.28 -7.48
N SER A 122 -5.83 -8.35 -7.37
CA SER A 122 -6.65 -9.07 -8.34
C SER A 122 -6.46 -8.52 -9.76
N LEU A 123 -6.50 -7.19 -9.94
CA LEU A 123 -6.27 -6.58 -11.24
C LEU A 123 -4.86 -6.86 -11.77
N VAL A 124 -3.82 -6.72 -10.94
CA VAL A 124 -2.44 -7.05 -11.33
C VAL A 124 -2.33 -8.48 -11.87
N LEU A 125 -3.02 -9.43 -11.26
CA LEU A 125 -2.99 -10.84 -11.67
C LEU A 125 -3.83 -11.10 -12.93
N PHE A 126 -4.99 -10.46 -13.06
CA PHE A 126 -5.92 -10.71 -14.17
C PHE A 126 -5.65 -9.90 -15.43
N THR A 127 -4.93 -8.77 -15.36
CA THR A 127 -4.62 -7.91 -16.52
C THR A 127 -3.22 -8.13 -17.11
N GLY A 128 -2.59 -9.27 -16.81
CA GLY A 128 -1.27 -9.64 -17.34
C GLY A 128 -0.18 -9.68 -16.26
N ALA A 129 -0.29 -10.66 -15.35
CA ALA A 129 0.57 -10.81 -14.18
C ALA A 129 2.07 -10.65 -14.46
N VAL A 130 2.61 -11.36 -15.46
CA VAL A 130 4.07 -11.35 -15.75
C VAL A 130 4.54 -9.96 -16.15
N LEU A 131 3.83 -9.31 -17.06
CA LEU A 131 4.17 -7.95 -17.51
C LEU A 131 4.07 -6.96 -16.34
N ASN A 132 2.95 -6.99 -15.61
CA ASN A 132 2.72 -6.10 -14.47
C ASN A 132 3.81 -6.27 -13.40
N LEU A 133 4.17 -7.50 -13.06
CA LEU A 133 5.22 -7.79 -12.08
C LEU A 133 6.61 -7.38 -12.58
N ASN A 134 6.91 -7.49 -13.87
CA ASN A 134 8.17 -6.98 -14.43
C ASN A 134 8.29 -5.47 -14.34
N VAL A 135 7.21 -4.74 -14.63
CA VAL A 135 7.18 -3.28 -14.49
C VAL A 135 7.39 -2.90 -13.03
N MET A 136 6.74 -3.59 -12.09
CA MET A 136 6.76 -3.27 -10.65
C MET A 136 8.06 -3.68 -9.93
N PHE A 137 8.56 -4.90 -10.18
CA PHE A 137 9.65 -5.51 -9.39
C PHE A 137 11.00 -5.52 -10.11
N ALA A 138 11.01 -5.47 -11.45
CA ALA A 138 12.25 -5.54 -12.23
C ALA A 138 12.54 -4.24 -13.02
N ALA A 139 11.62 -3.27 -13.02
CA ALA A 139 11.66 -2.09 -13.88
C ALA A 139 11.89 -2.45 -15.36
N ARG A 140 11.20 -3.49 -15.86
CA ARG A 140 11.29 -3.99 -17.24
C ARG A 140 9.93 -3.98 -17.93
N ASN A 141 9.94 -3.78 -19.24
CA ASN A 141 8.76 -3.84 -20.11
C ASN A 141 8.85 -5.03 -21.09
N ASP A 142 8.92 -6.24 -20.55
CA ASP A 142 9.00 -7.49 -21.30
C ASP A 142 8.20 -8.60 -20.61
N LEU A 143 8.15 -9.79 -21.22
CA LEU A 143 7.48 -10.97 -20.67
C LEU A 143 8.45 -11.97 -20.02
N SER A 144 9.62 -11.51 -19.57
CA SER A 144 10.55 -12.36 -18.81
C SER A 144 9.97 -12.71 -17.44
N PHE A 145 10.51 -13.70 -16.73
CA PHE A 145 10.04 -14.05 -15.39
C PHE A 145 10.78 -13.33 -14.26
N VAL A 146 11.63 -12.34 -14.58
CA VAL A 146 12.53 -11.72 -13.59
C VAL A 146 11.74 -11.04 -12.47
N GLY A 147 10.77 -10.20 -12.80
CA GLY A 147 9.92 -9.52 -11.82
C GLY A 147 9.08 -10.50 -11.00
N THR A 148 8.55 -11.54 -11.64
CA THR A 148 7.81 -12.62 -10.96
C THR A 148 8.67 -13.36 -9.94
N ILE A 149 9.91 -13.69 -10.29
CA ILE A 149 10.85 -14.36 -9.38
C ILE A 149 11.18 -13.44 -8.20
N ILE A 150 11.52 -12.17 -8.46
CA ILE A 150 11.79 -11.18 -7.40
C ILE A 150 10.58 -11.05 -6.46
N PHE A 151 9.37 -10.97 -7.01
CA PHE A 151 8.14 -10.90 -6.22
C PHE A 151 7.95 -12.12 -5.32
N ILE A 152 8.07 -13.34 -5.85
CA ILE A 152 7.91 -14.58 -5.08
C ILE A 152 8.99 -14.68 -4.01
N THR A 153 10.24 -14.35 -4.34
CA THR A 153 11.35 -14.35 -3.36
C THR A 153 11.11 -13.32 -2.26
N ALA A 154 10.72 -12.10 -2.59
CA ALA A 154 10.40 -11.06 -1.61
C ALA A 154 9.24 -11.48 -0.71
N LEU A 155 8.18 -12.07 -1.28
CA LEU A 155 7.05 -12.60 -0.53
C LEU A 155 7.48 -13.72 0.43
N ALA A 156 8.28 -14.67 -0.04
CA ALA A 156 8.81 -15.76 0.79
C ALA A 156 9.68 -15.23 1.95
N VAL A 157 10.53 -14.23 1.69
CA VAL A 157 11.33 -13.56 2.72
C VAL A 157 10.45 -12.86 3.75
N LEU A 158 9.46 -12.08 3.32
CA LEU A 158 8.55 -11.38 4.22
C LEU A 158 7.73 -12.35 5.07
N THR A 159 7.24 -13.44 4.48
CA THR A 159 6.54 -14.51 5.21
C THR A 159 7.48 -15.19 6.19
N GLY A 160 8.72 -15.50 5.81
CA GLY A 160 9.74 -16.09 6.69
C GLY A 160 10.09 -15.18 7.87
N VAL A 161 10.31 -13.89 7.62
CA VAL A 161 10.55 -12.87 8.67
C VAL A 161 9.34 -12.76 9.59
N TRP A 162 8.12 -12.70 9.05
CA TRP A 162 6.91 -12.69 9.84
C TRP A 162 6.81 -13.90 10.77
N PHE A 163 7.05 -15.11 10.24
CA PHE A 163 7.06 -16.33 11.05
C PHE A 163 8.14 -16.28 12.13
N ALA A 164 9.36 -15.83 11.81
CA ALA A 164 10.46 -15.70 12.78
C ALA A 164 10.16 -14.71 13.91
N LEU A 165 9.36 -13.67 13.63
CA LEU A 165 8.94 -12.67 14.60
C LEU A 165 7.74 -13.11 15.45
N THR A 166 7.13 -14.26 15.18
CA THR A 166 6.07 -14.79 16.05
C THR A 166 6.63 -15.27 17.39
N ASP A 167 5.87 -15.08 18.47
CA ASP A 167 6.25 -15.45 19.84
C ASP A 167 6.61 -16.94 19.97
N SER A 168 5.94 -17.81 19.21
CA SER A 168 6.24 -19.24 19.15
C SER A 168 7.58 -19.56 18.49
N ALA A 169 7.98 -18.82 17.45
CA ALA A 169 9.26 -18.97 16.80
C ALA A 169 10.40 -18.42 17.66
N GLN A 170 10.19 -17.26 18.31
CA GLN A 170 11.16 -16.67 19.23
C GLN A 170 11.44 -17.60 20.43
N LYS A 171 10.39 -18.19 21.02
CA LYS A 171 10.54 -19.19 22.10
C LYS A 171 11.25 -20.46 21.65
N ARG A 172 11.04 -20.91 20.41
CA ARG A 172 11.76 -22.08 19.84
C ARG A 172 13.24 -21.78 19.60
N LEU A 173 13.56 -20.62 19.05
CA LEU A 173 14.94 -20.18 18.83
C LEU A 173 15.70 -19.99 20.14
N ALA A 174 15.05 -19.40 21.17
CA ALA A 174 15.62 -19.26 22.50
C ALA A 174 15.89 -20.62 23.20
N ARG A 175 15.06 -21.63 22.97
CA ARG A 175 15.30 -23.00 23.48
C ARG A 175 16.49 -23.66 22.78
N LEU A 176 16.66 -23.47 21.47
CA LEU A 176 17.80 -23.99 20.72
C LEU A 176 19.11 -23.27 21.05
N ALA A 177 19.04 -21.97 21.38
CA ALA A 177 20.21 -21.18 21.81
C ALA A 177 20.52 -21.32 23.32
N GLY A 178 19.60 -21.89 24.10
CA GLY A 178 19.70 -22.06 25.55
C GLY A 178 20.28 -23.41 26.02
N GLU A 179 20.61 -24.31 25.10
CA GLU A 179 21.45 -25.48 25.41
C GLU A 179 22.93 -25.11 25.26
N VAL A 180 23.46 -24.38 26.25
CA VAL A 180 24.88 -24.44 26.58
C VAL A 180 24.95 -24.83 28.06
N ASN A 181 25.36 -26.08 28.31
CA ASN A 181 25.59 -26.65 29.63
C ASN A 181 26.47 -25.77 30.52
#